data_AF-A0A966MWD2-F1
#
_entry.id   AF-A0A966MWD2-F1
#
_cell.length_a   1.000
_cell.length_b   1.000
_cell.length_c   1.000
_cell.angle_alpha   90.00
_cell.angle_beta   90.00
_cell.angle_gamma   90.00
#
_symmetry.space_group_name_H-M   'P 1'
#
loop_
_entity.id
_entity.type
_entity.pdbx_description
1 polymer ?
#
loop_
_entity_poly.entity_id
_entity_poly.type
_entity_poly.pdbx_seq_one_letter_code
_entity_poly.pdbx_strand_id
1 'polypeptide(L)' 'RLMSNTSMTREFTQCADAFGWTLDDFQWITVNSVKSAFAHFEERLKIINEIVKPRYAAIAAYQ' A
#
# COMPACT_ATOMS: atom_id res chain seq x y z
N ARG A 1 2.16 -19.42 -4.03
CA ARG A 1 1.28 -18.54 -4.85
C ARG A 1 -0.16 -18.85 -4.45
N LEU A 2 -1.01 -17.83 -4.25
CA LEU A 2 -2.44 -18.06 -4.04
C LEU A 2 -3.07 -18.63 -5.33
N MET A 3 -4.12 -19.45 -5.18
CA MET A 3 -4.73 -20.24 -6.27
C MET A 3 -5.36 -19.41 -7.39
N SER A 4 -5.64 -18.12 -7.18
CA SER A 4 -6.50 -17.30 -8.04
C SER A 4 -5.83 -16.67 -9.28
N ASN A 5 -4.64 -17.12 -9.68
CA ASN A 5 -3.85 -16.54 -10.80
C ASN A 5 -3.85 -14.99 -10.81
N THR A 6 -3.59 -14.40 -9.65
CA THR A 6 -3.62 -12.93 -9.48
C THR A 6 -2.27 -12.40 -8.97
N SER A 7 -2.12 -11.08 -8.99
CA SER A 7 -0.97 -10.34 -8.47
C SER A 7 -1.46 -9.15 -7.65
N MET A 8 -0.59 -8.62 -6.77
CA MET A 8 -0.93 -7.44 -5.96
C MET A 8 -1.36 -6.26 -6.82
N THR A 9 -0.66 -6.00 -7.93
CA THR A 9 -1.03 -4.94 -8.89
C THR A 9 -2.41 -5.19 -9.49
N ARG A 10 -2.71 -6.44 -9.89
CA ARG A 10 -4.01 -6.77 -10.49
C ARG A 10 -5.17 -6.53 -9.53
N GLU A 11 -5.04 -6.94 -8.27
CA GLU A 11 -6.06 -6.69 -7.25
C GLU A 11 -6.22 -5.19 -6.97
N PHE A 12 -5.12 -4.44 -6.86
CA PHE A 12 -5.18 -2.99 -6.61
C PHE A 12 -5.82 -2.24 -7.78
N THR A 13 -5.48 -2.59 -9.03
CA THR A 13 -6.14 -2.00 -10.20
C THR A 13 -7.64 -2.28 -10.19
N GLN A 14 -8.06 -3.51 -9.87
CA GLN A 14 -9.48 -3.84 -9.77
C GLN A 14 -10.20 -3.02 -8.68
N CYS A 15 -9.57 -2.76 -7.54
CA CYS A 15 -10.13 -1.90 -6.51
C CYS A 15 -10.26 -0.43 -6.98
N ALA A 16 -9.26 0.09 -7.71
CA ALA A 16 -9.33 1.42 -8.30
C ALA A 16 -10.52 1.54 -9.26
N ASP A 17 -10.67 0.55 -10.16
CA ASP A 17 -11.73 0.54 -11.17
C ASP A 17 -13.13 0.36 -10.55
N ALA A 18 -13.25 -0.52 -9.55
CA ALA A 18 -14.55 -0.86 -8.95
C ALA A 18 -15.06 0.16 -7.93
N PHE A 19 -14.16 0.79 -7.18
CA PHE A 19 -14.51 1.66 -6.04
C PHE A 19 -14.08 3.12 -6.22
N GLY A 20 -13.42 3.46 -7.33
CA GLY A 20 -12.88 4.80 -7.57
C GLY A 20 -11.73 5.15 -6.61
N TRP A 21 -11.01 4.16 -6.10
CA TRP A 21 -9.92 4.39 -5.16
C TRP A 21 -8.76 5.12 -5.82
N THR A 22 -8.21 6.07 -5.06
CA THR A 22 -7.11 6.93 -5.45
C THR A 22 -5.80 6.49 -4.80
N LEU A 23 -4.70 7.16 -5.14
CA LEU A 23 -3.41 6.92 -4.48
C LEU A 23 -3.45 7.19 -2.98
N ASP A 24 -4.31 8.09 -2.50
CA ASP A 24 -4.48 8.38 -1.07
C ASP A 24 -5.12 7.19 -0.34
N ASP A 25 -6.13 6.56 -0.94
CA ASP A 25 -6.75 5.34 -0.41
C ASP A 25 -5.73 4.19 -0.35
N PHE A 26 -4.92 4.05 -1.41
CA PHE A 26 -3.87 3.04 -1.46
C PHE A 26 -2.77 3.29 -0.41
N GLN A 27 -2.38 4.54 -0.18
CA GLN A 27 -1.46 4.89 0.89
C GLN A 27 -2.05 4.51 2.26
N TRP A 28 -3.32 4.83 2.49
CA TRP A 28 -3.99 4.52 3.75
C TRP A 28 -4.05 3.02 4.02
N ILE A 29 -4.50 2.20 3.06
CA ILE A 29 -4.55 0.73 3.26
C ILE A 29 -3.15 0.14 3.44
N THR A 30 -2.14 0.67 2.75
CA THR A 30 -0.76 0.16 2.84
C THR A 30 -0.19 0.43 4.22
N VAL A 31 -0.38 1.63 4.76
CA VAL A 31 0.03 1.97 6.13
C VAL A 31 -0.68 1.06 7.14
N ASN A 32 -1.99 0.83 7.00
CA ASN A 32 -2.73 -0.05 7.90
C ASN A 32 -2.28 -1.52 7.77
N SER A 33 -1.96 -1.97 6.56
CA SER A 33 -1.41 -3.30 6.32
C SER A 33 -0.10 -3.51 7.08
N VAL A 34 0.82 -2.53 7.04
CA VAL A 34 2.08 -2.61 7.80
C VAL A 34 1.80 -2.55 9.30
N LYS A 35 0.87 -1.70 9.78
CA LYS A 35 0.48 -1.66 11.20
C LYS A 35 -0.08 -3.00 11.70
N SER A 36 -0.72 -3.77 10.84
CA SER A 36 -1.29 -5.09 11.17
C SER A 36 -0.35 -6.26 10.87
N ALA A 37 0.83 -6.01 10.30
CA ALA A 37 1.79 -7.06 9.98
C ALA A 37 2.38 -7.69 11.25
N PHE A 38 2.70 -8.98 11.16
CA PHE A 38 3.41 -9.75 12.19
C PHE A 38 4.92 -9.47 12.15
N ALA A 39 5.29 -8.20 12.35
CA ALA A 39 6.67 -7.73 12.48
C ALA A 39 6.83 -6.98 13.81
N HIS A 40 8.07 -6.81 14.27
CA HIS A 40 8.33 -6.06 15.51
C HIS A 40 7.88 -4.60 15.37
N PHE A 41 7.48 -3.98 16.48
CA PHE A 41 6.92 -2.63 16.46
C PHE A 41 7.82 -1.60 15.77
N GLU A 42 9.11 -1.58 16.09
CA GLU A 42 10.09 -0.67 15.48
C GLU A 42 10.27 -0.93 13.98
N GLU A 43 10.24 -2.19 13.56
CA GLU A 43 10.35 -2.55 12.14
C GLU A 43 9.14 -2.04 11.35
N ARG A 44 7.94 -2.14 11.91
CA ARG A 44 6.72 -1.56 11.29
C ARG A 44 6.83 -0.05 11.16
N LEU A 45 7.31 0.64 12.19
CA LEU A 45 7.53 2.10 12.14
C LEU A 45 8.55 2.48 11.07
N LYS A 46 9.65 1.74 10.99
CA LYS A 46 10.69 1.94 9.98
C LYS A 46 10.13 1.80 8.57
N ILE A 47 9.43 0.71 8.28
CA ILE A 47 8.81 0.48 6.97
C ILE A 47 7.81 1.60 6.62
N ILE A 48 6.95 1.98 7.57
CA ILE A 48 5.94 3.03 7.32
C ILE A 48 6.60 4.37 7.01
N ASN A 49 7.57 4.80 7.82
CA ASN A 49 8.12 6.15 7.76
C ASN A 49 9.25 6.31 6.73
N GLU A 50 10.07 5.28 6.51
CA GLU A 50 11.21 5.36 5.59
C GLU A 50 10.88 4.85 4.18
N ILE A 51 9.88 3.99 4.03
CA ILE A 51 9.53 3.37 2.74
C ILE A 51 8.16 3.81 2.26
N VAL A 52 7.09 3.54 3.01
CA VAL A 52 5.72 3.76 2.51
C VAL A 52 5.44 5.24 2.28
N LYS A 53 5.49 6.07 3.32
CA LYS A 53 5.12 7.49 3.22
C LYS A 53 5.98 8.26 2.19
N PRO A 54 7.33 8.12 2.17
CA PRO A 54 8.14 8.89 1.24
C PRO A 54 7.89 8.51 -0.23
N ARG A 55 7.59 7.24 -0.51
CA ARG A 55 7.33 6.78 -1.88
C ARG A 55 6.00 7.31 -2.41
N TYR A 56 4.94 7.30 -1.60
CA TYR A 56 3.67 7.91 -1.99
C TYR A 56 3.80 9.43 -2.15
N ALA A 57 4.51 10.11 -1.25
CA ALA A 57 4.77 11.55 -1.38
C ALA A 57 5.52 11.89 -2.68
N ALA A 58 6.51 11.06 -3.07
CA ALA A 58 7.24 11.25 -4.32
C ALA A 58 6.36 11.06 -5.57
N ILE A 59 5.40 10.12 -5.53
CA ILE A 59 4.44 9.93 -6.63
C ILE A 59 3.47 11.11 -6.71
N ALA A 60 2.94 11.56 -5.57
CA ALA A 60 2.03 12.70 -5.51
C ALA A 60 2.68 14.00 -6.01
N ALA A 61 3.99 14.17 -5.77
CA ALA A 61 4.75 15.31 -6.28
C ALA A 61 5.08 15.24 -7.79
N TYR A 62 4.90 14.08 -8.42
CA TYR A 62 5.16 13.86 -9.85
C TYR A 62 3.90 14.09 -10.72
N GLN A 63 2.73 14.27 -10.09
CA GLN A 63 1.46 14.58 -10.74
C GLN A 63 1.22 16.08 -10.81
#